data_AF-A0A956KLD5-F1
#
_entry.id   AF-A0A956KLD5-F1
#
_cell.length_a   1.000
_cell.length_b   1.000
_cell.length_c   1.000
_cell.angle_alpha   90.00
_cell.angle_beta   90.00
_cell.angle_gamma   90.00
#
_symmetry.space_group_name_H-M   'P 1'
#
loop_
_entity.id
_entity.type
_entity.pdbx_description
1 polymer ?
#
loop_
_entity_poly.entity_id
_entity_poly.type
_entity_poly.pdbx_seq_one_letter_code
_entity_poly.pdbx_strand_id
1 'polypeptide(L)'
;MARIIYALTSQGRGHSSRVTAMAEALEARGHDLLFCAGGEAGELLAADGREVVTVPVLRHKMHNNEIRLFPSLFSMGMVTLETRGVVGELVERFAAFAPDLVISDFESYSIRAAKRMGVPLVLFNHQQVLTHTKYEVPRRYAWDAWVARLVVGVVTPRFAEHLLISSFFFPPLRDPARSTLVGPILRRAVREVTPSVGEHVLVYHNDP
;
A
#
# COMPACT_ATOMS: atom_id res chain seq x y z
N MET A 1 -12.42 -19.52 -6.36
CA MET A 1 -11.40 -19.64 -5.30
C MET A 1 -10.05 -19.37 -5.95
N ALA A 2 -9.26 -18.46 -5.37
CA ALA A 2 -7.95 -18.06 -5.90
C ALA A 2 -6.98 -17.86 -4.74
N ARG A 3 -5.69 -18.08 -4.98
CA ARG A 3 -4.59 -17.92 -4.03
C ARG A 3 -3.96 -16.55 -4.25
N ILE A 4 -4.10 -15.66 -3.27
CA ILE A 4 -3.75 -14.25 -3.41
C ILE A 4 -2.65 -13.89 -2.41
N ILE A 5 -1.54 -13.35 -2.93
CA ILE A 5 -0.62 -12.60 -2.08
C ILE A 5 -1.21 -11.21 -1.84
N TYR A 6 -1.40 -10.83 -0.59
CA TYR A 6 -1.72 -9.44 -0.23
C TYR A 6 -0.52 -8.79 0.47
N ALA A 7 0.21 -7.95 -0.25
CA ALA A 7 1.35 -7.23 0.27
C ALA A 7 1.00 -5.78 0.66
N LEU A 8 1.58 -5.28 1.75
CA LEU A 8 1.35 -3.92 2.23
C LEU A 8 2.58 -3.33 2.91
N THR A 9 2.73 -2.01 2.75
CA THR A 9 3.71 -1.26 3.53
C THR A 9 3.25 -1.07 4.97
N SER A 10 4.19 -1.04 5.92
CA SER A 10 3.89 -0.96 7.36
C SER A 10 3.79 0.46 7.91
N GLN A 11 3.72 1.46 7.02
CA GLN A 11 3.76 2.87 7.42
C GLN A 11 2.38 3.39 7.79
N GLY A 12 2.05 3.34 9.09
CA GLY A 12 0.87 3.97 9.67
C GLY A 12 -0.37 3.08 9.72
N ARG A 13 -1.27 3.37 10.67
CA ARG A 13 -2.47 2.55 10.97
C ARG A 13 -3.51 2.51 9.82
N GLY A 14 -3.41 3.41 8.85
CA GLY A 14 -4.30 3.46 7.69
C GLY A 14 -4.18 2.24 6.78
N HIS A 15 -2.97 1.70 6.59
CA HIS A 15 -2.76 0.48 5.81
C HIS A 15 -3.34 -0.74 6.55
N SER A 16 -3.13 -0.83 7.87
CA SER A 16 -3.70 -1.87 8.72
C SER A 16 -5.23 -1.93 8.65
N SER A 17 -5.91 -0.77 8.72
CA SER A 17 -7.38 -0.74 8.61
C SER A 17 -7.88 -1.21 7.24
N ARG A 18 -7.18 -0.85 6.16
CA ARG A 18 -7.57 -1.21 4.79
C ARG A 18 -7.36 -2.69 4.53
N VAL A 19 -6.19 -3.23 4.88
CA VAL A 19 -5.89 -4.65 4.68
C VAL A 19 -6.85 -5.52 5.47
N THR A 20 -7.20 -5.15 6.70
CA THR A 20 -8.14 -5.93 7.53
C THR A 20 -9.50 -6.05 6.83
N ALA A 21 -10.06 -4.93 6.36
CA ALA A 21 -11.35 -4.92 5.68
C ALA A 21 -11.32 -5.69 4.35
N MET A 22 -10.21 -5.61 3.60
CA MET A 22 -10.05 -6.37 2.35
C MET A 22 -9.84 -7.86 2.59
N ALA A 23 -9.05 -8.22 3.61
CA ALA A 23 -8.81 -9.59 4.03
C ALA A 23 -10.13 -10.28 4.34
N GLU A 24 -10.92 -9.70 5.25
CA GLU A 24 -12.26 -10.20 5.60
C GLU A 24 -13.15 -10.38 4.35
N ALA A 25 -13.14 -9.41 3.43
CA ALA A 25 -13.97 -9.46 2.24
C ALA A 25 -13.53 -10.52 1.21
N LEU A 26 -12.22 -10.78 1.08
CA LEU A 26 -11.66 -11.79 0.18
C LEU A 26 -11.79 -13.19 0.79
N GLU A 27 -11.49 -13.35 2.07
CA GLU A 27 -11.68 -14.59 2.83
C GLU A 27 -13.15 -15.02 2.80
N ALA A 28 -14.09 -14.09 3.03
CA ALA A 28 -15.54 -14.38 2.95
C ALA A 28 -16.01 -14.81 1.54
N ARG A 29 -15.23 -14.53 0.48
CA ARG A 29 -15.48 -15.00 -0.89
C ARG A 29 -14.78 -16.33 -1.20
N GLY A 30 -14.12 -16.93 -0.21
CA GLY A 30 -13.41 -18.19 -0.35
C GLY A 30 -12.09 -18.06 -1.11
N HIS A 31 -11.35 -16.96 -0.94
CA HIS A 31 -9.98 -16.84 -1.42
C HIS A 31 -8.99 -17.22 -0.33
N ASP A 32 -7.88 -17.84 -0.72
CA ASP A 32 -6.78 -18.15 0.19
C ASP A 32 -5.78 -16.99 0.17
N LEU A 33 -5.44 -16.46 1.33
CA LEU A 33 -4.58 -15.29 1.46
C LEU A 33 -3.25 -15.63 2.13
N LEU A 34 -2.16 -15.15 1.55
CA LEU A 34 -0.87 -15.04 2.22
C LEU A 34 -0.46 -13.57 2.25
N PHE A 35 -0.20 -13.04 3.43
CA PHE A 35 0.16 -11.64 3.59
C PHE A 35 1.67 -11.43 3.48
N CYS A 36 2.08 -10.27 2.99
CA CYS A 36 3.48 -9.88 2.93
C CYS A 36 3.63 -8.47 3.51
N ALA A 37 4.15 -8.37 4.73
CA ALA A 37 4.18 -7.11 5.47
C ALA A 37 5.33 -7.09 6.48
N GLY A 38 5.88 -5.91 6.77
CA GLY A 38 6.77 -5.70 7.91
C GLY A 38 6.09 -4.98 9.08
N GLY A 39 6.80 -4.82 10.19
CA GLY A 39 6.42 -3.95 11.32
C GLY A 39 5.02 -4.20 11.90
N GLU A 40 4.43 -3.15 12.49
CA GLU A 40 3.16 -3.23 13.25
C GLU A 40 2.00 -3.79 12.40
N ALA A 41 1.96 -3.49 11.10
CA ALA A 41 0.90 -4.01 10.22
C ALA A 41 0.99 -5.53 10.03
N GLY A 42 2.21 -6.07 9.88
CA GLY A 42 2.42 -7.52 9.80
C GLY A 42 2.15 -8.21 11.14
N GLU A 43 2.59 -7.61 12.25
CA GLU A 43 2.33 -8.11 13.61
C GLU A 43 0.83 -8.20 13.92
N LEU A 44 0.05 -7.18 13.53
CA LEU A 44 -1.40 -7.18 13.70
C LEU A 44 -2.07 -8.33 12.92
N LEU A 45 -1.68 -8.52 11.65
CA LEU A 45 -2.23 -9.60 10.82
C LEU A 45 -1.90 -10.97 11.40
N ALA A 46 -0.66 -11.16 11.87
CA ALA A 46 -0.23 -12.40 12.52
C ALA A 46 -0.99 -12.64 13.84
N ALA A 47 -1.24 -11.60 14.63
CA ALA A 47 -2.01 -11.69 15.86
C ALA A 47 -3.48 -12.08 15.62
N ASP A 48 -4.04 -11.72 14.47
CA ASP A 48 -5.36 -12.17 13.99
C ASP A 48 -5.35 -13.61 13.44
N GLY A 49 -4.22 -14.33 13.53
CA GLY A 49 -4.08 -15.72 13.09
C GLY A 49 -3.83 -15.89 11.58
N ARG A 50 -3.50 -14.81 10.86
CA ARG A 50 -3.22 -14.87 9.42
C ARG A 50 -1.77 -15.22 9.15
N GLU A 51 -1.53 -15.89 8.03
CA GLU A 51 -0.17 -16.21 7.58
C GLU A 51 0.50 -14.97 7.00
N VAL A 52 1.70 -14.63 7.50
CA VAL A 52 2.43 -13.42 7.10
C VAL A 52 3.89 -13.76 6.77
N VAL A 53 4.33 -13.37 5.58
CA VAL A 53 5.74 -13.30 5.22
C VAL A 53 6.28 -11.93 5.62
N THR A 54 7.19 -11.91 6.59
CA THR A 54 7.78 -10.67 7.09
C THR A 54 8.79 -10.10 6.09
N VAL A 55 8.68 -8.82 5.79
CA VAL A 55 9.64 -8.07 4.96
C VAL A 55 10.23 -6.87 5.69
N PRO A 56 11.44 -6.42 5.33
CA PRO A 56 12.01 -5.20 5.89
C PRO A 56 11.12 -3.98 5.66
N VAL A 57 11.08 -3.10 6.65
CA VAL A 57 10.27 -1.88 6.59
C VAL A 57 11.08 -0.74 6.01
N LEU A 58 10.61 -0.19 4.87
CA LEU A 58 11.08 1.08 4.35
C LEU A 58 10.35 2.23 5.06
N ARG A 59 11.04 2.90 6.01
CA ARG A 59 10.52 4.08 6.70
C ARG A 59 11.01 5.36 6.05
N HIS A 60 10.12 6.33 5.84
CA HIS A 60 10.52 7.71 5.58
C HIS A 60 10.64 8.44 6.92
N LYS A 61 11.57 9.39 7.02
CA LYS A 61 11.75 10.18 8.25
C LYS A 61 10.81 11.39 8.19
N MET A 62 9.88 11.46 9.14
CA MET A 62 9.00 12.61 9.33
C MET A 62 9.51 13.50 10.47
N HIS A 63 9.30 14.81 10.37
CA HIS A 63 9.48 15.76 11.46
C HIS A 63 8.50 16.92 11.26
N ASN A 64 7.71 17.28 12.28
CA ASN A 64 6.67 18.31 12.21
C ASN A 64 5.69 18.14 11.02
N ASN A 65 5.20 16.91 10.78
CA ASN A 65 4.35 16.55 9.63
C ASN A 65 4.98 16.78 8.24
N GLU A 66 6.28 17.01 8.16
CA GLU A 66 7.02 17.13 6.90
C GLU A 66 7.91 15.91 6.66
N ILE A 67 7.96 15.45 5.41
CA ILE A 67 8.88 14.40 4.99
C ILE A 67 10.26 15.01 4.80
N ARG A 68 11.26 14.50 5.54
CA ARG A 68 12.67 14.85 5.33
C ARG A 68 13.19 14.11 4.11
N LEU A 69 13.08 14.72 2.93
CA LEU A 69 13.37 14.10 1.64
C LEU A 69 14.79 13.54 1.53
N PHE A 70 15.82 14.35 1.79
CA PHE A 70 17.22 13.90 1.65
C PHE A 70 17.58 12.75 2.61
N PRO A 71 17.26 12.84 3.93
CA PRO A 71 17.45 11.70 4.82
C PRO A 71 16.64 10.46 4.42
N SER A 72 15.43 10.62 3.88
CA SER A 72 14.58 9.52 3.43
C SER A 72 15.15 8.85 2.18
N LEU A 73 15.64 9.62 1.21
CA LEU A 73 16.28 9.08 0.00
C LEU A 73 17.62 8.40 0.32
N PHE A 74 18.43 9.00 1.20
CA PHE A 74 19.70 8.39 1.62
C PHE A 74 19.48 7.08 2.37
N SER A 75 18.52 7.05 3.31
CA SER A 75 18.15 5.81 4.01
C SER A 75 17.55 4.78 3.06
N MET A 76 16.70 5.15 2.10
CA MET A 76 16.21 4.23 1.06
C MET A 76 17.36 3.65 0.23
N GLY A 77 18.36 4.46 -0.12
CA GLY A 77 19.56 4.01 -0.85
C GLY A 77 20.40 3.00 -0.06
N MET A 78 20.63 3.25 1.23
CA MET A 78 21.32 2.31 2.12
C MET A 78 20.52 1.02 2.33
N VAL A 79 19.21 1.13 2.60
CA VAL A 79 18.34 -0.04 2.77
C VAL A 79 18.28 -0.87 1.48
N THR A 80 18.39 -0.27 0.30
CA THR A 80 18.46 -1.02 -0.98
C THR A 80 19.71 -1.90 -1.07
N LEU A 81 20.83 -1.50 -0.45
CA LEU A 81 22.04 -2.32 -0.35
C LEU A 81 21.91 -3.41 0.71
N GLU A 82 21.30 -3.09 1.85
CA GLU A 82 21.10 -4.02 2.98
C GLU A 82 20.01 -5.07 2.71
N THR A 83 19.07 -4.78 1.80
CA THR A 83 17.95 -5.68 1.46
C THR A 83 18.21 -6.47 0.17
N ARG A 84 19.49 -6.59 -0.22
CA ARG A 84 19.93 -7.51 -1.27
C ARG A 84 19.58 -8.94 -0.87
N GLY A 85 18.67 -9.56 -1.62
CA GLY A 85 18.22 -10.95 -1.38
C GLY A 85 16.74 -11.07 -1.03
N VAL A 86 16.13 -10.04 -0.43
CA VAL A 86 14.73 -10.07 0.01
C VAL A 86 13.77 -10.45 -1.11
N VAL A 87 13.96 -9.90 -2.31
CA VAL A 87 13.12 -10.25 -3.47
C VAL A 87 13.30 -11.72 -3.87
N GLY A 88 14.51 -12.28 -3.74
CA GLY A 88 14.76 -13.71 -4.00
C GLY A 88 14.04 -14.60 -3.00
N GLU A 89 14.16 -14.29 -1.70
CA GLU A 89 13.45 -15.00 -0.64
C GLU A 89 11.93 -14.92 -0.80
N LEU A 90 11.40 -13.74 -1.15
CA LEU A 90 9.98 -13.59 -1.44
C LEU A 90 9.54 -14.42 -2.63
N VAL A 91 10.35 -14.52 -3.69
CA VAL A 91 10.03 -15.38 -4.83
C VAL A 91 9.94 -16.84 -4.40
N GLU A 92 10.84 -17.33 -3.55
CA GLU A 92 10.78 -18.70 -3.03
C GLU A 92 9.53 -18.94 -2.16
N ARG A 93 9.24 -18.01 -1.24
CA ARG A 93 8.05 -18.06 -0.37
C ARG A 93 6.75 -18.02 -1.19
N PHE A 94 6.67 -17.09 -2.14
CA PHE A 94 5.50 -16.96 -3.01
C PHE A 94 5.37 -18.18 -3.93
N ALA A 95 6.47 -18.72 -4.47
CA ALA A 95 6.42 -19.93 -5.28
C ALA A 95 5.86 -21.13 -4.50
N ALA A 96 6.24 -21.29 -3.23
CA ALA A 96 5.67 -22.31 -2.35
C ALA A 96 4.16 -22.11 -2.13
N PHE A 97 3.71 -20.86 -2.09
CA PHE A 97 2.30 -20.53 -2.02
C PHE A 97 1.57 -20.59 -3.38
N ALA A 98 2.26 -20.68 -4.52
CA ALA A 98 1.67 -20.76 -5.86
C ALA A 98 0.50 -19.78 -6.12
N PRO A 99 0.71 -18.45 -6.03
CA PRO A 99 -0.36 -17.47 -6.16
C PRO A 99 -0.85 -17.31 -7.60
N ASP A 100 -2.16 -17.09 -7.73
CA ASP A 100 -2.81 -16.68 -8.97
C ASP A 100 -2.69 -15.16 -9.19
N LEU A 101 -2.53 -14.40 -8.10
CA LEU A 101 -2.55 -12.94 -8.11
C LEU A 101 -1.71 -12.37 -6.96
N VAL A 102 -1.02 -11.26 -7.22
CA VAL A 102 -0.44 -10.39 -6.20
C VAL A 102 -1.22 -9.08 -6.14
N ILE A 103 -1.72 -8.72 -4.96
CA ILE A 103 -2.26 -7.40 -4.65
C ILE A 103 -1.20 -6.66 -3.82
N SER A 104 -0.75 -5.50 -4.29
CA SER A 104 0.22 -4.68 -3.53
C SER A 104 -0.35 -3.31 -3.15
N ASP A 105 -0.46 -3.07 -1.84
CA ASP A 105 -0.69 -1.76 -1.24
C ASP A 105 0.64 -1.05 -1.00
N PHE A 106 1.27 -0.67 -2.12
CA PHE A 106 2.49 0.12 -2.17
C PHE A 106 3.71 -0.54 -1.50
N GLU A 107 3.77 -1.88 -1.51
CA GLU A 107 4.91 -2.66 -1.00
C GLU A 107 5.83 -3.02 -2.19
N SER A 108 7.06 -2.53 -2.15
CA SER A 108 7.98 -2.56 -3.31
C SER A 108 8.63 -3.92 -3.56
N TYR A 109 8.87 -4.74 -2.53
CA TYR A 109 9.57 -6.02 -2.68
C TYR A 109 8.67 -7.06 -3.37
N SER A 110 7.42 -7.14 -2.96
CA SER A 110 6.36 -7.98 -3.54
C SER A 110 6.06 -7.61 -4.99
N ILE A 111 6.05 -6.32 -5.34
CA ILE A 111 5.92 -5.87 -6.73
C ILE A 111 7.05 -6.45 -7.59
N ARG A 112 8.29 -6.40 -7.09
CA ARG A 112 9.47 -6.92 -7.79
C ARG A 112 9.44 -8.45 -7.87
N ALA A 113 8.98 -9.12 -6.82
CA ALA A 113 8.79 -10.57 -6.79
C ALA A 113 7.74 -11.02 -7.81
N ALA A 114 6.57 -10.37 -7.85
CA ALA A 114 5.50 -10.61 -8.82
C ALA A 114 6.03 -10.51 -10.27
N LYS A 115 6.79 -9.44 -10.56
CA LYS A 115 7.43 -9.26 -11.87
C LYS A 115 8.38 -10.41 -12.22
N ARG A 116 9.21 -10.84 -11.26
CA ARG A 116 10.20 -11.90 -11.47
C ARG A 116 9.54 -13.27 -11.66
N MET A 117 8.39 -13.50 -11.04
CA MET A 117 7.62 -14.74 -11.17
C MET A 117 6.69 -14.73 -12.39
N GLY A 118 6.41 -13.56 -12.99
CA GLY A 118 5.41 -13.44 -14.04
C GLY A 118 3.97 -13.62 -13.54
N VAL A 119 3.72 -13.39 -12.24
CA VAL A 119 2.39 -13.49 -11.64
C VAL A 119 1.64 -12.17 -11.87
N PRO A 120 0.33 -12.21 -12.22
CA PRO A 120 -0.50 -11.02 -12.34
C PRO A 120 -0.40 -10.11 -11.11
N LEU A 121 -0.34 -8.80 -11.35
CA LEU A 121 -0.19 -7.79 -10.31
C LEU A 121 -1.35 -6.79 -10.38
N VAL A 122 -2.05 -6.61 -9.27
CA VAL A 122 -2.97 -5.50 -9.04
C VAL A 122 -2.35 -4.57 -7.99
N LEU A 123 -2.32 -3.28 -8.30
CA LEU A 123 -1.90 -2.26 -7.34
C LEU A 123 -3.14 -1.72 -6.63
N PHE A 124 -3.08 -1.59 -5.30
CA PHE A 124 -4.17 -1.04 -4.52
C PHE A 124 -3.69 -0.05 -3.46
N ASN A 125 -3.59 1.23 -3.83
CA ASN A 125 -3.01 2.25 -2.95
C ASN A 125 -3.60 3.64 -3.19
N HIS A 126 -3.37 4.58 -2.27
CA HIS A 126 -3.79 5.97 -2.45
C HIS A 126 -2.74 6.77 -3.24
N GLN A 127 -1.46 6.46 -3.04
CA GLN A 127 -0.29 7.23 -3.49
C GLN A 127 -0.31 7.49 -5.00
N GLN A 128 -0.77 6.53 -5.81
CA GLN A 128 -0.88 6.69 -7.26
C GLN A 128 -1.96 7.67 -7.72
N VAL A 129 -2.76 8.25 -6.82
CA VAL A 129 -3.55 9.46 -7.14
C VAL A 129 -2.64 10.54 -7.74
N LEU A 130 -1.39 10.66 -7.26
CA LEU A 130 -0.44 11.66 -7.71
C LEU A 130 0.01 11.47 -9.16
N THR A 131 0.09 10.22 -9.62
CA THR A 131 0.66 9.85 -10.92
C THR A 131 -0.40 9.47 -11.95
N HIS A 132 -1.57 8.98 -11.52
CA HIS A 132 -2.61 8.43 -12.41
C HIS A 132 -3.88 9.28 -12.49
N THR A 133 -3.91 10.48 -11.90
CA THR A 133 -5.07 11.39 -11.97
C THR A 133 -4.72 12.82 -12.37
N LYS A 134 -5.71 13.56 -12.86
CA LYS A 134 -5.60 14.96 -13.28
C LYS A 134 -6.06 15.87 -12.15
N TYR A 135 -5.13 16.61 -11.56
CA TYR A 135 -5.38 17.58 -10.49
C TYR A 135 -4.43 18.76 -10.62
N GLU A 136 -4.84 19.89 -10.05
CA GLU A 136 -4.04 21.11 -9.99
C GLU A 136 -3.24 21.17 -8.69
N VAL A 137 -2.04 21.73 -8.78
CA VAL A 137 -1.17 21.95 -7.63
C VAL A 137 -0.81 23.43 -7.60
N PRO A 138 -1.05 24.15 -6.48
CA PRO A 138 -0.60 25.52 -6.33
C PRO A 138 0.91 25.63 -6.59
N ARG A 139 1.34 26.68 -7.33
CA ARG A 139 2.75 26.85 -7.75
C ARG A 139 3.76 26.71 -6.61
N ARG A 140 3.41 27.15 -5.41
CA ARG A 140 4.26 27.04 -4.21
C ARG A 140 4.62 25.60 -3.82
N TYR A 141 3.84 24.61 -4.25
CA TYR A 141 4.07 23.18 -3.99
C TYR A 141 4.51 22.40 -5.24
N ALA A 142 4.85 23.10 -6.33
CA ALA A 142 5.19 22.44 -7.60
C ALA A 142 6.40 21.51 -7.47
N TRP A 143 7.40 21.91 -6.69
CA TRP A 143 8.58 21.10 -6.40
C TRP A 143 8.23 19.84 -5.61
N ASP A 144 7.48 19.98 -4.51
CA ASP A 144 7.07 18.85 -3.67
C ASP A 144 6.22 17.84 -4.45
N ALA A 145 5.29 18.33 -5.26
CA ALA A 145 4.47 17.48 -6.12
C ALA A 145 5.31 16.77 -7.19
N TRP A 146 6.31 17.43 -7.77
CA TRP A 146 7.21 16.82 -8.73
C TRP A 146 8.03 15.69 -8.09
N VAL A 147 8.63 15.95 -6.93
CA VAL A 147 9.38 14.94 -6.15
C VAL A 147 8.48 13.77 -5.76
N ALA A 148 7.29 14.04 -5.21
CA ALA A 148 6.37 12.99 -4.78
C ALA A 148 5.93 12.09 -5.96
N ARG A 149 5.67 12.68 -7.14
CA ARG A 149 5.38 11.93 -8.37
C ARG A 149 6.56 11.05 -8.80
N LEU A 150 7.79 11.54 -8.67
CA LEU A 150 8.99 10.77 -8.98
C LEU A 150 9.12 9.56 -8.04
N VAL A 151 9.00 9.76 -6.73
CA VAL A 151 9.08 8.67 -5.74
C VAL A 151 8.00 7.62 -5.99
N VAL A 152 6.75 8.04 -6.14
CA VAL A 152 5.64 7.13 -6.44
C VAL A 152 5.90 6.38 -7.75
N GLY A 153 6.33 7.08 -8.80
CA GLY A 153 6.61 6.49 -10.11
C GLY A 153 7.76 5.47 -10.10
N VAL A 154 8.75 5.63 -9.22
CA VAL A 154 9.84 4.66 -9.05
C VAL A 154 9.35 3.39 -8.35
N VAL A 155 8.48 3.53 -7.34
CA VAL A 155 7.95 2.39 -6.58
C VAL A 155 6.91 1.61 -7.39
N THR A 156 6.05 2.32 -8.14
CA THR A 156 4.90 1.70 -8.80
C THR A 156 5.15 1.50 -10.29
N PRO A 157 5.16 0.25 -10.78
CA PRO A 157 5.48 -0.04 -12.17
C PRO A 157 4.27 0.15 -13.09
N ARG A 158 4.54 0.16 -14.40
CA ARG A 158 3.49 0.23 -15.44
C ARG A 158 2.94 -1.14 -15.87
N PHE A 159 3.55 -2.25 -15.46
CA PHE A 159 3.14 -3.60 -15.89
C PHE A 159 1.98 -4.20 -15.08
N ALA A 160 1.49 -3.51 -14.04
CA ALA A 160 0.34 -3.99 -13.28
C ALA A 160 -0.89 -4.11 -14.20
N GLU A 161 -1.63 -5.20 -14.05
CA GLU A 161 -2.85 -5.49 -14.81
C GLU A 161 -3.89 -4.40 -14.58
N HIS A 162 -4.04 -3.99 -13.32
CA HIS A 162 -4.97 -2.94 -12.94
C HIS A 162 -4.50 -2.16 -11.71
N LEU A 163 -4.90 -0.90 -11.65
CA LEU A 163 -4.66 -0.01 -10.52
C LEU A 163 -5.99 0.38 -9.85
N LEU A 164 -6.15 0.00 -8.59
CA LEU A 164 -7.21 0.50 -7.73
C LEU A 164 -6.65 1.64 -6.87
N ILE A 165 -7.25 2.83 -6.99
CA ILE A 165 -6.87 4.02 -6.21
C ILE A 165 -7.92 4.26 -5.13
N SER A 166 -7.60 3.89 -3.88
CA SER A 166 -8.46 4.23 -2.74
C SER A 166 -8.31 5.71 -2.42
N SER A 167 -9.36 6.51 -2.59
CA SER A 167 -9.28 7.96 -2.43
C SER A 167 -10.53 8.56 -1.80
N PHE A 168 -10.33 9.63 -1.03
CA PHE A 168 -11.40 10.53 -0.56
C PHE A 168 -11.56 11.75 -1.50
N PHE A 169 -10.69 11.86 -2.50
CA PHE A 169 -10.68 12.88 -3.55
C PHE A 169 -10.78 12.19 -4.91
N PHE A 170 -11.72 12.60 -5.77
CA PHE A 170 -12.04 11.88 -7.02
C PHE A 170 -11.73 12.69 -8.30
N PRO A 171 -10.46 13.00 -8.56
CA PRO A 171 -10.03 13.68 -9.79
C PRO A 171 -10.20 12.76 -11.02
N PRO A 172 -10.31 13.32 -12.24
CA PRO A 172 -10.35 12.52 -13.46
C PRO A 172 -9.11 11.62 -13.61
N LEU A 173 -9.32 10.35 -13.94
CA LEU A 173 -8.24 9.40 -14.23
C LEU A 173 -7.49 9.79 -15.52
N ARG A 174 -6.18 9.52 -15.55
CA ARG A 174 -5.36 9.62 -16.77
C ARG A 174 -5.55 8.42 -17.69
N ASP A 175 -5.76 7.24 -17.13
CA ASP A 175 -5.97 5.97 -17.85
C ASP A 175 -7.12 5.18 -17.19
N PRO A 176 -8.38 5.49 -17.54
CA PRO A 176 -9.55 4.81 -16.98
C PRO A 176 -9.67 3.32 -17.37
N ALA A 177 -8.98 2.88 -18.42
CA ALA A 177 -9.05 1.49 -18.88
C ALA A 177 -8.24 0.56 -17.96
N ARG A 178 -7.16 1.05 -17.35
CA ARG A 178 -6.32 0.28 -16.42
C ARG A 178 -6.32 0.80 -14.98
N SER A 179 -7.20 1.76 -14.67
CA SER A 179 -7.28 2.36 -13.34
C SER A 179 -8.73 2.56 -12.90
N THR A 180 -8.98 2.44 -11.60
CA THR A 180 -10.29 2.74 -11.01
C THR A 180 -10.10 3.48 -9.70
N LEU A 181 -10.84 4.57 -9.51
CA LEU A 181 -10.96 5.23 -8.22
C LEU A 181 -12.06 4.54 -7.42
N VAL A 182 -11.73 4.16 -6.19
CA VAL A 182 -12.67 3.62 -5.23
C VAL A 182 -12.68 4.50 -3.99
N GLY A 183 -13.82 4.57 -3.32
CA GLY A 183 -13.94 5.31 -2.06
C GLY A 183 -13.06 4.72 -0.95
N PRO A 184 -12.90 5.44 0.16
CA PRO A 184 -12.13 4.95 1.30
C PRO A 184 -12.68 3.61 1.80
N ILE A 185 -11.80 2.67 2.07
CA ILE A 185 -12.19 1.36 2.63
C ILE A 185 -12.39 1.50 4.13
N LEU A 186 -13.60 1.18 4.57
CA LEU A 186 -13.99 1.20 5.97
C LEU A 186 -14.10 -0.23 6.50
N ARG A 187 -13.44 -0.49 7.63
CA ARG A 187 -13.59 -1.74 8.40
C ARG A 187 -15.02 -1.88 8.92
N ARG A 188 -15.44 -3.12 9.14
CA ARG A 188 -16.76 -3.46 9.69
C ARG A 188 -17.11 -2.65 10.95
N ALA A 189 -16.17 -2.59 11.90
CA ALA A 189 -16.33 -1.84 13.15
C ALA A 189 -16.63 -0.34 12.99
N VAL A 190 -16.26 0.29 11.85
CA VAL A 190 -16.63 1.69 11.57
C VAL A 190 -17.98 1.77 10.90
N ARG A 191 -18.31 0.81 10.02
CA ARG A 191 -19.58 0.77 9.29
C ARG A 191 -20.78 0.44 10.17
N GLU A 192 -20.55 -0.25 11.28
CA GLU A 192 -21.58 -0.62 12.25
C GLU A 192 -21.89 0.49 13.27
N VAL A 193 -21.08 1.54 13.32
CA VAL A 193 -21.32 2.70 14.20
C VAL A 193 -22.25 3.69 13.51
N THR A 194 -23.26 4.15 14.24
CA THR A 194 -24.13 5.25 13.77
C THR A 194 -23.50 6.60 14.14
N PRO A 195 -23.24 7.50 13.18
CA PRO A 195 -22.66 8.80 13.47
C PRO A 195 -23.62 9.69 14.26
N SER A 196 -23.10 10.48 15.20
CA SER A 196 -23.85 11.46 16.00
C SER A 196 -23.11 12.79 16.06
N VAL A 197 -23.85 13.90 16.14
CA VAL A 197 -23.28 15.23 16.36
C VAL A 197 -23.17 15.49 17.87
N GLY A 198 -22.00 15.91 18.33
CA GLY A 198 -21.75 16.28 19.73
C GLY A 198 -20.88 17.54 19.82
N GLU A 199 -20.44 17.89 21.04
CA GLU A 199 -19.68 19.12 21.30
C GLU A 199 -18.18 19.02 20.96
N HIS A 200 -17.73 17.85 20.49
CA HIS A 200 -16.32 17.56 20.23
C HIS A 200 -16.12 16.98 18.83
N VAL A 201 -14.93 17.23 18.26
CA VAL A 201 -14.47 16.61 17.01
C VAL A 201 -13.34 15.64 17.33
N LEU A 202 -13.45 14.40 16.85
CA LEU A 202 -12.36 13.44 16.91
C LEU A 202 -11.39 13.69 15.76
N VAL A 203 -10.11 13.89 16.07
CA VAL A 203 -9.05 14.10 15.09
C VAL A 203 -8.02 12.98 15.20
N TYR A 204 -7.66 12.37 14.07
CA TYR A 204 -6.56 11.41 13.99
C TYR A 204 -5.23 12.15 13.85
N HIS A 205 -4.28 11.86 14.75
CA HIS A 205 -2.92 12.43 14.74
C HIS A 205 -1.90 11.31 14.53
N ASN A 206 -0.95 11.50 13.61
CA ASN A 206 -0.03 10.44 13.17
C ASN A 206 1.26 10.34 14.02
N ASP A 207 1.75 11.45 14.59
CA ASP A 207 2.91 11.48 15.51
C ASP A 207 3.01 12.87 16.18
N PRO A 208 3.03 13.00 17.52
CA PRO A 208 3.23 14.28 18.22
C PRO A 208 4.67 14.82 18.12
#